data_AF-A0A448XAB5-F1
#
_entry.id   AF-A0A448XAB5-F1
#
_cell.length_a   1.000
_cell.length_b   1.000
_cell.length_c   1.000
_cell.angle_alpha   90.00
_cell.angle_beta   90.00
_cell.angle_gamma   90.00
#
_symmetry.space_group_name_H-M   'P 1'
#
loop_
_entity.id
_entity.type
_entity.pdbx_description
1 polymer ?
#
loop_
_entity_poly.entity_id
_entity_poly.type
_entity_poly.pdbx_seq_one_letter_code
_entity_poly.pdbx_strand_id
1 'polypeptide(L)'
;MADIQPVQVTWKVGDQELVQSDRVEMTYLEDTGVARLVIRKASQPDSGEYTCMATGEVIEPMTGKRFLKTITSSATVLVEAIPAYKADIIFIKPVEVNLKREQEEQILE
;
A
#
# COMPACT_ATOMS: atom_id res chain seq x y z
N MET A 1 -4.83 22.30 -33.96
CA MET A 1 -4.39 21.42 -32.85
C MET A 1 -3.80 22.35 -31.81
N ALA A 2 -4.43 22.48 -30.64
CA ALA A 2 -3.90 23.34 -29.59
C ALA A 2 -2.62 22.70 -29.06
N ASP A 3 -1.52 23.45 -29.10
CA ASP A 3 -0.23 23.08 -28.55
C ASP A 3 -0.35 23.15 -27.02
N ILE A 4 -0.77 22.05 -26.40
CA ILE A 4 -0.76 21.92 -24.94
C ILE A 4 0.67 21.51 -24.60
N GLN A 5 1.43 22.43 -24.01
CA GLN A 5 2.78 22.13 -23.52
C GLN A 5 2.74 20.95 -22.53
N PRO A 6 3.75 20.06 -22.52
CA PRO A 6 3.73 18.88 -21.67
C PRO A 6 3.69 19.26 -20.20
N VAL A 7 2.69 18.75 -19.48
CA VAL A 7 2.55 18.94 -18.04
C VAL A 7 3.62 18.10 -17.34
N GLN A 8 4.43 18.73 -16.50
CA GLN A 8 5.40 18.03 -15.66
C GLN A 8 4.71 17.57 -14.37
N VAL A 9 4.70 16.26 -14.13
CA VAL A 9 4.11 15.66 -12.92
C VAL A 9 5.22 15.15 -12.00
N THR A 10 5.18 15.58 -10.75
CA THR A 10 6.08 15.15 -9.67
C THR A 10 5.27 14.57 -8.53
N TRP A 11 5.80 13.53 -7.88
CA TRP A 11 5.18 12.90 -6.71
C TRP A 11 6.10 13.00 -5.50
N LYS A 12 5.52 13.22 -4.32
CA LYS A 12 6.24 13.16 -3.04
C LYS A 12 5.49 12.31 -2.02
N VAL A 13 6.22 11.75 -1.07
CA VAL A 13 5.69 11.12 0.15
C VAL A 13 6.25 11.88 1.37
N GLY A 14 5.36 12.52 2.13
CA GLY A 14 5.72 13.52 3.14
C GLY A 14 6.51 14.67 2.51
N ASP A 15 7.79 14.75 2.87
CA ASP A 15 8.74 15.74 2.35
C ASP A 15 9.75 15.16 1.34
N GLN A 16 9.64 13.87 1.01
CA GLN A 16 10.56 13.20 0.10
C GLN A 16 9.97 13.07 -1.30
N GLU A 17 10.67 13.58 -2.30
CA GLU A 17 10.33 13.36 -3.71
C GLU A 17 10.52 11.89 -4.09
N LEU A 18 9.55 11.33 -4.79
CA LEU A 18 9.60 9.98 -5.32
C LEU A 18 10.26 10.00 -6.70
N VAL A 19 11.00 8.93 -6.99
CA VAL A 19 11.67 8.76 -8.29
C VAL A 19 11.20 7.45 -8.93
N GLN A 20 11.03 7.48 -10.25
CA GLN A 20 10.66 6.29 -11.01
C GLN A 20 11.72 5.17 -10.82
N SER A 21 11.24 3.96 -10.55
CA SER A 21 12.07 2.78 -10.30
C SER A 21 11.30 1.50 -10.61
N ASP A 22 11.95 0.34 -10.51
CA ASP A 22 11.26 -0.96 -10.69
C ASP A 22 10.08 -1.16 -9.71
N ARG A 23 10.14 -0.50 -8.56
CA ARG A 23 9.11 -0.53 -7.52
C ARG A 23 8.07 0.58 -7.68
N VAL A 24 8.50 1.76 -8.14
CA VAL A 24 7.70 2.98 -8.19
C VAL A 24 7.45 3.35 -9.64
N GLU A 25 6.23 3.16 -10.11
CA GLU A 25 5.81 3.50 -11.46
C GLU A 25 4.95 4.77 -11.45
N MET A 26 5.32 5.72 -12.29
CA MET A 26 4.63 7.00 -12.44
C MET A 26 4.22 7.17 -13.90
N THR A 27 2.97 7.54 -14.13
CA THR A 27 2.41 7.71 -15.48
C THR A 27 1.52 8.95 -15.51
N TYR A 28 1.51 9.65 -16.64
CA TYR A 28 0.61 10.76 -16.91
C TYR A 28 -0.07 10.51 -18.25
N LEU A 29 -1.40 10.49 -18.25
CA LEU A 29 -2.24 10.30 -19.42
C LEU A 29 -2.65 11.67 -19.96
N GLU A 30 -1.94 12.18 -20.96
CA GLU A 30 -2.13 13.53 -21.51
C GLU A 30 -3.54 13.76 -22.09
N ASP A 31 -4.14 12.71 -22.65
CA ASP A 31 -5.48 12.71 -23.24
C ASP A 31 -6.59 12.95 -22.21
N THR A 32 -6.43 12.41 -21.00
CA THR A 32 -7.40 12.52 -19.90
C THR A 32 -6.97 13.49 -18.80
N GLY A 33 -5.71 13.92 -18.79
CA GLY A 33 -5.09 14.71 -17.73
C GLY A 33 -4.87 13.93 -16.43
N VAL A 34 -4.86 12.59 -16.47
CA VAL A 34 -4.77 11.75 -15.26
C VAL A 34 -3.32 11.40 -14.92
N ALA A 35 -2.88 11.80 -13.73
CA ALA A 35 -1.63 11.36 -13.13
C ALA A 35 -1.85 10.12 -12.25
N ARG A 36 -1.01 9.09 -12.41
CA ARG A 36 -1.08 7.84 -11.65
C ARG A 36 0.29 7.45 -11.08
N LEU A 37 0.28 7.10 -9.80
CA LEU A 37 1.40 6.53 -9.05
C LEU A 37 1.07 5.10 -8.63
N VAL A 38 2.01 4.17 -8.81
CA VAL A 38 1.90 2.77 -8.38
C VAL A 38 3.14 2.37 -7.59
N ILE A 39 2.94 1.94 -6.34
CA ILE A 39 3.98 1.36 -5.49
C ILE A 39 3.80 -0.17 -5.48
N ARG A 40 4.74 -0.89 -6.10
CA ARG A 40 4.72 -2.36 -6.15
C ARG A 40 5.20 -2.94 -4.83
N LYS A 41 4.56 -4.04 -4.39
CA LYS A 41 4.85 -4.71 -3.11
C LYS A 41 4.86 -3.69 -1.95
N ALA A 42 3.76 -2.94 -1.81
CA ALA A 42 3.60 -1.98 -0.74
C ALA A 42 3.58 -2.68 0.63
N SER A 43 4.13 -2.01 1.63
CA SER A 43 4.34 -2.49 2.99
C SER A 43 4.10 -1.33 3.97
N GLN A 44 4.00 -1.62 5.26
CA GLN A 44 3.82 -0.61 6.31
C GLN A 44 4.70 0.65 6.17
N PRO A 45 6.02 0.58 5.87
CA PRO A 45 6.87 1.77 5.72
C PRO A 45 6.53 2.64 4.51
N ASP A 46 5.71 2.15 3.58
CA ASP A 46 5.23 2.96 2.45
C ASP A 46 3.97 3.77 2.82
N SER A 47 3.46 3.64 4.05
CA SER A 47 2.39 4.50 4.55
C SER A 47 2.88 5.93 4.70
N GLY A 48 2.04 6.89 4.35
CA GLY A 48 2.41 8.31 4.43
C GLY A 48 1.43 9.21 3.70
N GLU A 49 1.73 10.50 3.69
CA GLU A 49 1.01 11.49 2.91
C GLU A 49 1.63 11.58 1.50
N TYR A 50 0.88 11.22 0.47
CA TYR A 50 1.32 11.30 -0.92
C TYR A 50 0.78 12.57 -1.56
N THR A 51 1.65 13.36 -2.18
CA THR A 51 1.25 14.57 -2.90
C THR A 51 1.66 14.49 -4.37
N CYS A 52 0.69 14.70 -5.25
CA CYS A 52 0.89 14.93 -6.68
C CYS A 52 1.06 16.42 -6.94
N MET A 53 2.07 16.80 -7.71
CA MET A 53 2.30 18.16 -8.18
C MET A 53 2.34 18.17 -9.70
N ALA A 54 1.36 18.81 -10.35
CA ALA A 54 1.31 18.93 -11.80
C ALA A 54 1.58 20.38 -12.20
N THR A 55 2.67 20.60 -12.95
CA THR A 55 3.12 21.91 -13.41
C THR A 55 2.90 22.03 -14.92
N GLY A 56 2.10 23.00 -15.33
CA GLY A 56 1.83 23.28 -16.74
C GLY A 56 2.11 24.74 -17.10
N GLU A 57 2.38 25.00 -18.38
CA GLU A 57 2.46 26.37 -18.91
C GLU A 57 1.07 26.92 -19.21
N VAL A 58 0.79 28.13 -18.74
CA VAL A 58 -0.46 28.85 -18.96
C VAL A 58 -0.14 30.16 -19.67
N ILE A 59 -0.86 30.42 -20.76
CA ILE A 59 -0.77 31.66 -21.53
C ILE A 59 -1.85 32.62 -21.01
N GLU A 60 -1.44 33.80 -20.57
CA GLU A 60 -2.37 34.84 -20.14
C GLU A 60 -3.10 35.45 -21.36
N PRO A 61 -4.45 35.40 -21.42
CA PRO A 61 -5.19 35.76 -22.63
C PRO A 61 -5.00 37.20 -23.11
N MET A 62 -4.75 38.14 -22.18
CA MET A 62 -4.71 39.57 -22.48
C MET A 62 -3.32 40.05 -22.86
N THR A 63 -2.28 39.52 -22.21
CA THR A 63 -0.90 39.97 -22.40
C THR A 63 -0.07 39.01 -23.25
N GLY A 64 -0.56 37.79 -23.50
CA GLY A 64 0.19 36.73 -24.16
C GLY A 64 1.37 36.21 -23.33
N LYS A 65 1.52 36.65 -22.07
CA LYS A 65 2.61 36.26 -21.20
C LYS A 65 2.45 34.80 -20.77
N ARG A 66 3.56 34.07 -20.79
CA ARG A 66 3.64 32.66 -20.39
C ARG A 66 4.06 32.56 -18.93
N PHE A 67 3.38 31.69 -18.19
CA PHE A 67 3.67 31.42 -16.79
C PHE A 67 3.58 29.94 -16.52
N LEU A 68 4.42 29.44 -15.61
CA LEU A 68 4.25 28.10 -15.06
C LEU A 68 3.28 28.16 -13.89
N LYS A 69 2.29 27.27 -13.88
CA LYS A 69 1.38 27.06 -12.76
C LYS A 69 1.46 25.62 -12.28
N THR A 70 1.52 25.45 -10.97
CA THR A 70 1.53 24.14 -10.32
C THR A 70 0.24 23.95 -9.55
N ILE A 71 -0.45 22.84 -9.80
CA ILE A 71 -1.54 22.35 -8.97
C ILE A 71 -1.04 21.21 -8.10
N THR A 72 -1.51 21.14 -6.86
CA THR A 72 -1.09 20.13 -5.89
C THR A 72 -2.30 19.40 -5.32
N SER A 73 -2.20 18.08 -5.17
CA SER A 73 -3.24 17.24 -4.57
C SER A 73 -2.59 16.26 -3.62
N SER A 74 -3.03 16.24 -2.37
CA SER A 74 -2.46 15.39 -1.30
C SER A 74 -3.48 14.34 -0.84
N ALA A 75 -2.99 13.15 -0.48
CA ALA A 75 -3.79 12.05 0.05
C ALA A 75 -3.00 11.21 1.06
N THR A 76 -3.60 10.88 2.19
CA THR A 76 -3.00 10.00 3.20
C THR A 76 -3.27 8.53 2.86
N VAL A 77 -2.21 7.72 2.81
CA VAL A 77 -2.26 6.29 2.54
C VAL A 77 -1.73 5.53 3.75
N LEU A 78 -2.50 4.56 4.23
CA LEU A 78 -2.11 3.66 5.32
C LEU A 78 -2.09 2.22 4.80
N VAL A 79 -0.92 1.57 4.88
CA VAL A 79 -0.73 0.17 4.51
C VAL A 79 -0.76 -0.66 5.79
N GLU A 80 -1.87 -1.35 6.03
CA GLU A 80 -2.04 -2.18 7.22
C GLU A 80 -1.18 -3.45 7.18
N ALA A 81 -0.72 -3.87 8.37
CA ALA A 81 -0.13 -5.19 8.53
C ALA A 81 -1.23 -6.24 8.43
N ILE A 82 -1.09 -7.23 7.54
CA ILE A 82 -1.88 -8.45 7.68
C ILE A 82 -1.35 -9.14 8.95
N PRO A 83 -2.15 -9.29 10.02
CA PRO A 83 -1.67 -9.97 11.22
C PRO A 83 -1.31 -11.40 10.82
N ALA A 84 -0.03 -11.77 11.01
CA ALA A 84 0.38 -13.16 10.91
C ALA A 84 -0.46 -13.95 11.90
N TYR A 85 -1.31 -14.85 11.39
CA TYR A 85 -2.18 -15.72 12.18
C TYR A 85 -1.38 -16.32 13.34
N LYS A 86 -1.64 -15.86 14.57
CA LYS A 86 -1.19 -16.55 15.78
C LYS A 86 -2.11 -17.76 15.92
N ALA A 87 -1.65 -18.92 15.49
CA ALA A 87 -2.27 -20.18 15.86
C ALA A 87 -2.09 -20.34 17.38
N ASP A 88 -3.17 -20.26 18.15
CA ASP A 88 -3.14 -20.70 19.54
C ASP A 88 -2.81 -22.20 19.57
N ILE A 89 -1.72 -22.56 20.25
CA ILE A 89 -1.33 -23.97 20.42
C ILE A 89 -2.34 -24.61 21.37
N ILE A 90 -3.17 -25.52 20.84
CA ILE A 90 -4.11 -26.29 21.63
C ILE A 90 -3.35 -27.45 22.30
N PHE A 91 -3.10 -27.32 23.60
CA PHE A 91 -2.58 -28.43 24.41
C PHE A 91 -3.70 -29.45 24.68
N ILE A 92 -3.66 -30.56 23.95
CA ILE A 92 -4.50 -31.72 24.24
C ILE A 92 -4.05 -32.33 25.57
N LYS A 93 -4.96 -32.41 26.56
CA LYS A 93 -4.68 -33.10 27.83
C LYS A 93 -4.57 -34.61 27.57
N PRO A 94 -3.59 -35.31 28.17
CA PRO A 94 -3.48 -36.75 28.04
C PRO A 94 -4.72 -37.43 28.61
N VAL A 95 -5.22 -38.46 27.93
CA VAL A 95 -6.35 -39.27 28.39
C VAL A 95 -5.89 -40.14 29.57
N GLU A 96 -6.58 -40.02 30.70
CA GLU A 96 -6.33 -40.86 31.89
C GLU A 96 -6.94 -42.26 31.67
N VAL A 97 -6.08 -43.26 31.47
CA VAL A 97 -6.51 -44.66 31.28
C VAL A 97 -6.86 -45.27 32.63
N ASN A 98 -8.15 -45.52 32.88
CA ASN A 98 -8.61 -46.22 34.08
C ASN A 98 -8.58 -47.74 33.84
N LEU A 99 -7.46 -48.38 34.14
CA LEU A 99 -7.33 -49.84 34.16
C LEU A 99 -8.03 -50.39 35.42
N LYS A 100 -9.26 -50.91 35.26
CA LYS A 100 -9.87 -51.76 36.29
C LYS A 100 -9.15 -53.11 36.26
N ARG A 101 -8.44 -53.45 37.34
CA ARG A 101 -7.90 -54.81 37.51
C ARG A 101 -9.08 -55.74 37.77
N GLU A 102 -9.31 -56.69 36.87
CA GLU A 102 -10.21 -57.81 37.12
C GLU A 102 -9.60 -58.65 38.24
N GLN A 103 -10.38 -58.87 39.31
CA GLN A 103 -9.97 -59.71 40.43
C GLN A 103 -9.84 -61.14 39.94
N GLU A 104 -8.67 -61.75 40.15
CA GLU A 104 -8.45 -63.18 39.98
C GLU A 104 -9.52 -63.95 40.79
N GLU A 105 -10.50 -64.52 40.09
CA GLU A 105 -11.36 -65.55 40.67
C GLU A 105 -10.47 -66.75 41.00
N GLN A 106 -10.17 -66.88 42.29
CA GLN A 106 -9.61 -68.07 42.90
C GLN A 106 -10.52 -69.26 42.58
N ILE A 107 -10.08 -70.12 41.67
CA ILE A 107 -10.61 -71.48 41.61
C ILE A 107 -9.84 -72.27 42.67
N LEU A 108 -10.45 -72.35 43.85
CA LEU A 108 -10.04 -73.23 44.95
C LEU A 108 -10.30 -74.70 44.56
N GLU A 109 -9.31 -75.54 44.84
CA GLU A 109 -9.23 -77.02 44.86
C GLU A 109 -10.49 -77.84 44.50
#